data_AF-A0A956RAD2-F1
#
_entry.id   AF-A0A956RAD2-F1
#
_cell.length_a   1.000
_cell.length_b   1.000
_cell.length_c   1.000
_cell.angle_alpha   90.00
_cell.angle_beta   90.00
_cell.angle_gamma   90.00
#
_symmetry.space_group_name_H-M   'P 1'
#
loop_
_entity.id
_entity.type
_entity.pdbx_description
1 polymer ?
#
loop_
_entity_poly.entity_id
_entity_poly.type
_entity_poly.pdbx_seq_one_letter_code
_entity_poly.pdbx_strand_id
1 'polypeptide(L)'
;MHWLEHREVIDMAVSPDGETVVVGRDDDDMPAAPSPEEPPPWRPWLARLAEDGTRLHDWVEGRGQAHGVAMDADGRAYVLLSELYDDPDPATPERCELRALGRDGQVRWSQSWSEPSCPVDVATAAEAV
;
A
#
# COMPACT_ATOMS: atom_id res chain seq x y z
N MET A 1 -19.74 -19.23 -8.60
CA MET A 1 -19.58 -17.81 -8.27
C MET A 1 -18.12 -17.51 -8.52
N HIS A 2 -17.80 -16.76 -9.59
CA HIS A 2 -16.42 -16.43 -9.96
C HIS A 2 -16.13 -15.03 -9.42
N TRP A 3 -15.25 -14.94 -8.44
CA TRP A 3 -14.68 -13.66 -8.01
C TRP A 3 -13.67 -13.23 -9.08
N LEU A 4 -13.71 -11.97 -9.50
CA LEU A 4 -12.66 -11.39 -10.32
C LEU A 4 -11.57 -10.95 -9.34
N GLU A 5 -10.38 -11.55 -9.43
CA GLU A 5 -9.23 -10.98 -8.74
C GLU A 5 -8.97 -9.61 -9.36
N HIS A 6 -9.20 -8.54 -8.61
CA HIS A 6 -9.07 -7.18 -9.09
C HIS A 6 -8.02 -6.46 -8.27
N ARG A 7 -6.83 -6.40 -8.86
CA ARG A 7 -5.69 -5.64 -8.31
C ARG A 7 -5.49 -4.40 -9.15
N GLU A 8 -5.69 -3.26 -8.51
CA GLU A 8 -5.36 -1.95 -9.06
C GLU A 8 -3.92 -1.63 -8.69
N VAL A 9 -3.12 -1.19 -9.67
CA VAL A 9 -1.78 -0.63 -9.45
C VAL A 9 -1.94 0.87 -9.20
N ILE A 10 -1.40 1.35 -8.09
CA ILE A 10 -1.46 2.77 -7.70
C ILE A 10 -0.14 3.46 -8.03
N ASP A 11 0.98 2.84 -7.68
CA ASP A 11 2.30 3.44 -7.88
C ASP A 11 3.40 2.38 -8.07
N MET A 12 4.56 2.79 -8.58
CA MET A 12 5.74 1.95 -8.73
C MET A 12 7.06 2.73 -8.60
N ALA A 13 8.07 2.08 -8.04
CA ALA A 13 9.43 2.61 -7.92
C ALA A 13 10.45 1.58 -8.43
N VAL A 14 11.54 2.07 -9.00
CA VAL A 14 12.62 1.25 -9.56
C VAL A 14 13.95 1.65 -8.94
N SER A 15 14.73 0.69 -8.44
CA SER A 15 16.08 0.94 -7.94
C SER A 15 17.13 0.95 -9.06
N PRO A 16 18.35 1.49 -8.80
CA PRO A 16 19.40 1.57 -9.82
C PRO A 16 19.85 0.24 -10.44
N ASP A 17 19.61 -0.88 -9.76
CA ASP A 17 19.89 -2.24 -10.22
C ASP A 17 18.69 -2.92 -10.90
N GLY A 18 17.62 -2.16 -11.18
CA GLY A 18 16.48 -2.64 -11.96
C GLY A 18 15.41 -3.39 -11.16
N GLU A 19 15.60 -3.63 -9.86
CA GLU A 19 14.51 -4.14 -9.02
C GLU A 19 13.37 -3.13 -8.97
N THR A 20 12.14 -3.62 -9.06
CA THR A 20 10.93 -2.81 -9.10
C THR A 20 10.03 -3.14 -7.93
N VAL A 21 9.50 -2.14 -7.25
CA VAL A 21 8.40 -2.31 -6.29
C VAL A 21 7.14 -1.70 -6.87
N VAL A 22 6.07 -2.48 -6.88
CA VAL A 22 4.73 -2.06 -7.31
C VAL A 22 3.83 -2.10 -6.08
N VAL A 23 3.02 -1.06 -5.90
CA VAL A 23 2.03 -0.99 -4.82
C VAL A 23 0.64 -0.72 -5.37
N GLY A 24 -0.37 -1.14 -4.63
CA GLY A 24 -1.73 -0.99 -5.09
C GLY A 24 -2.78 -1.41 -4.08
N ARG A 25 -3.98 -1.61 -4.61
CA ARG A 25 -5.18 -2.04 -3.88
C ARG A 25 -5.71 -3.36 -4.44
N ASP A 26 -6.05 -4.27 -3.54
CA ASP A 26 -6.59 -5.60 -3.81
C ASP A 26 -8.06 -5.60 -3.37
N ASP A 27 -8.95 -5.94 -4.31
CA ASP A 27 -10.40 -5.94 -4.14
C ASP A 27 -10.99 -7.36 -4.12
N ASP A 28 -10.17 -8.40 -3.86
CA ASP A 28 -10.56 -9.80 -4.08
C ASP A 28 -11.77 -10.26 -3.25
N ASP A 29 -12.18 -9.48 -2.23
CA ASP A 29 -13.33 -9.75 -1.37
C ASP A 29 -14.54 -8.84 -1.63
N MET A 30 -14.58 -8.09 -2.75
CA MET A 30 -15.71 -7.20 -3.02
C MET A 30 -16.97 -7.99 -3.42
N PRO A 31 -18.07 -7.94 -2.63
CA PRO A 31 -19.31 -8.62 -2.98
C PRO A 31 -19.86 -8.10 -4.32
N ALA A 32 -20.49 -8.98 -5.10
CA ALA A 32 -21.09 -8.62 -6.40
C ALA A 32 -22.16 -7.49 -6.29
N ALA A 33 -22.66 -7.24 -5.09
CA ALA A 33 -23.47 -6.09 -4.73
C ALA A 33 -22.93 -5.52 -3.40
N PRO A 34 -22.05 -4.50 -3.43
CA PRO A 34 -21.59 -3.86 -2.20
C PRO A 34 -22.76 -3.20 -1.48
N SER A 35 -22.89 -3.47 -0.18
CA SER A 35 -23.78 -2.68 0.67
C SER A 35 -23.20 -1.26 0.77
N PRO A 36 -24.00 -0.20 0.61
CA PRO A 36 -23.53 1.16 0.85
C PRO A 36 -23.14 1.41 2.32
N GLU A 37 -23.49 0.50 3.24
CA GLU A 37 -23.20 0.58 4.67
C GLU A 37 -21.88 -0.10 5.07
N GLU A 38 -21.32 -0.96 4.21
CA GLU A 38 -20.06 -1.65 4.49
C GLU A 38 -18.94 -1.03 3.65
N PRO A 39 -17.89 -0.47 4.28
CA PRO A 39 -16.74 0.00 3.51
C PRO A 39 -16.15 -1.17 2.74
N PRO A 40 -15.70 -0.95 1.49
CA PRO A 40 -15.12 -2.01 0.69
C PRO A 40 -13.88 -2.57 1.39
N PRO A 41 -13.64 -3.89 1.32
CA PRO A 41 -12.55 -4.56 2.02
C PRO A 41 -11.23 -4.36 1.28
N TRP A 42 -10.90 -3.12 0.93
CA TRP A 42 -9.66 -2.79 0.27
C TRP A 42 -8.49 -3.27 1.12
N ARG A 43 -7.52 -3.90 0.48
CA ARG A 43 -6.25 -4.26 1.11
C ARG A 43 -5.12 -3.66 0.32
N PRO A 44 -4.12 -3.03 0.97
CA PRO A 44 -2.89 -2.70 0.26
C PRO A 44 -2.23 -4.00 -0.20
N TRP A 45 -1.75 -4.00 -1.44
CA TRP A 45 -0.84 -5.03 -1.91
C TRP A 45 0.46 -4.42 -2.42
N LEU A 46 1.51 -5.22 -2.34
CA LEU A 46 2.84 -4.85 -2.79
C LEU A 46 3.47 -6.05 -3.49
N ALA A 47 4.19 -5.81 -4.58
CA ALA A 47 5.04 -6.80 -5.22
C ALA A 47 6.42 -6.22 -5.45
N ARG A 48 7.45 -7.02 -5.13
CA ARG A 48 8.83 -6.75 -5.52
C ARG A 48 9.19 -7.67 -6.68
N LEU A 49 9.73 -7.09 -7.74
CA LEU A 49 10.14 -7.75 -8.96
C LEU A 49 11.65 -7.58 -9.16
N ALA A 50 12.30 -8.61 -9.68
CA ALA A 50 13.64 -8.51 -10.22
C ALA A 50 13.63 -7.69 -11.53
N GLU A 51 14.81 -7.35 -12.03
CA GLU A 51 14.99 -6.62 -13.31
C GLU A 51 14.29 -7.30 -14.49
N ASP A 52 14.24 -8.64 -14.50
CA ASP A 52 13.60 -9.42 -15.56
C ASP A 52 12.06 -9.56 -15.38
N GLY A 53 11.50 -8.92 -14.35
CA GLY A 53 10.09 -9.00 -13.98
C GLY A 53 9.72 -10.21 -13.13
N THR A 54 10.67 -11.08 -12.76
CA THR A 54 10.42 -12.20 -11.86
C THR A 54 9.97 -11.69 -10.50
N ARG A 55 8.84 -12.21 -10.00
CA ARG A 55 8.34 -11.86 -8.66
C ARG A 55 9.27 -12.44 -7.58
N LEU A 56 9.85 -11.56 -6.77
CA LEU A 56 10.71 -11.90 -5.64
C LEU A 56 9.90 -12.04 -4.35
N HIS A 57 9.00 -11.08 -4.12
CA HIS A 57 8.12 -11.03 -2.95
C HIS A 57 6.77 -10.46 -3.34
N ASP A 58 5.71 -10.93 -2.70
CA ASP A 58 4.41 -10.28 -2.67
C ASP A 58 3.86 -10.24 -1.26
N TRP A 59 3.04 -9.23 -1.03
CA TRP A 59 2.52 -8.95 0.29
C TRP A 59 1.15 -8.31 0.17
N VAL A 60 0.21 -8.82 0.96
CA VAL A 60 -1.13 -8.27 1.14
C VAL A 60 -1.39 -8.33 2.64
N GLU A 61 -1.70 -7.19 3.27
CA GLU A 61 -1.96 -7.17 4.71
C GLU A 61 -3.02 -6.13 5.06
N GLY A 62 -3.80 -6.44 6.10
CA GLY A 62 -4.64 -5.46 6.78
C GLY A 62 -5.84 -5.02 5.94
N ARG A 63 -6.44 -3.91 6.38
CA ARG A 63 -7.47 -3.17 5.66
C ARG A 63 -6.90 -1.81 5.31
N GLY A 64 -7.16 -1.32 4.11
CA GLY A 64 -6.54 -0.09 3.65
C GLY A 64 -6.19 -0.05 2.18
N GLN A 65 -5.30 0.87 1.85
CA GLN A 65 -4.71 0.98 0.51
C GLN A 65 -3.29 1.54 0.61
N ALA A 66 -2.49 1.28 -0.42
CA ALA A 66 -1.24 1.99 -0.62
C ALA A 66 -1.51 3.30 -1.35
N HIS A 67 -0.76 4.35 -1.02
CA HIS A 67 -0.86 5.66 -1.69
C HIS A 67 0.35 5.93 -2.59
N GLY A 68 1.53 5.46 -2.19
CA GLY A 68 2.74 5.67 -2.96
C GLY A 68 3.91 4.84 -2.49
N VAL A 69 4.93 4.75 -3.34
CA VAL A 69 6.18 4.08 -3.05
C VAL A 69 7.38 4.85 -3.58
N ALA A 70 8.45 4.90 -2.79
CA ALA A 70 9.75 5.38 -3.22
C ALA A 70 10.82 4.33 -2.90
N MET A 71 11.97 4.40 -3.59
CA MET A 71 13.11 3.53 -3.30
C MET A 71 14.39 4.35 -3.15
N ASP A 72 15.26 3.95 -2.21
CA ASP A 72 16.62 4.48 -2.12
C ASP A 72 17.59 3.70 -3.02
N ALA A 73 18.83 4.20 -3.11
CA ALA A 73 19.89 3.59 -3.92
C ALA A 73 20.30 2.18 -3.42
N ASP A 74 20.04 1.85 -2.16
CA ASP A 74 20.29 0.53 -1.59
C ASP A 74 19.14 -0.46 -1.89
N GLY A 75 18.07 0.01 -2.53
CA GLY A 75 16.88 -0.77 -2.85
C GLY A 75 15.93 -0.96 -1.68
N ARG A 76 16.03 -0.15 -0.61
CA ARG A 76 14.99 -0.10 0.42
C ARG A 76 13.77 0.59 -0.16
N ALA A 77 12.59 0.02 0.05
CA ALA A 77 11.33 0.62 -0.37
C ALA A 77 10.72 1.39 0.80
N TYR A 78 10.15 2.55 0.52
CA TYR A 78 9.40 3.38 1.44
C TYR A 78 7.96 3.41 0.94
N VAL A 79 7.02 2.91 1.73
CA VAL A 79 5.65 2.67 1.30
C VAL A 79 4.72 3.45 2.20
N LEU A 80 3.86 4.27 1.59
CA LEU A 80 2.80 4.99 2.28
C LEU A 80 1.50 4.19 2.21
N LEU A 81 0.92 3.93 3.37
CA LEU A 81 -0.30 3.15 3.56
C LEU A 81 -1.32 3.98 4.34
N SER A 82 -2.60 3.71 4.12
CA SER A 82 -3.68 4.11 5.02
C SER A 82 -4.42 2.89 5.52
N GLU A 83 -4.69 2.80 6.82
CA GLU A 83 -5.68 1.86 7.35
C GLU A 83 -7.08 2.47 7.18
N LEU A 84 -8.00 1.70 6.62
CA LEU A 84 -9.42 2.04 6.63
C LEU A 84 -10.05 1.52 7.91
N TYR A 85 -10.77 2.39 8.61
CA TYR A 85 -11.55 2.01 9.78
C TYR A 85 -12.79 1.21 9.36
N ASP A 86 -13.23 0.30 10.23
CA ASP A 86 -14.48 -0.45 10.06
C ASP A 86 -15.71 0.47 10.12
N ASP A 87 -15.56 1.68 10.69
CA ASP A 87 -16.61 2.69 10.78
C ASP A 87 -16.36 3.80 9.74
N PRO A 88 -17.22 3.94 8.71
CA PRO A 88 -17.06 4.91 7.64
C PRO A 88 -17.40 6.36 8.05
N ASP A 89 -17.35 6.71 9.35
CA ASP A 89 -17.57 8.08 9.80
C ASP A 89 -16.49 9.00 9.18
N PRO A 90 -16.87 9.95 8.28
CA PRO A 90 -15.93 10.87 7.66
C PRO A 90 -15.26 11.84 8.66
N ALA A 91 -15.75 11.89 9.90
CA ALA A 91 -15.09 12.63 10.98
C ALA A 91 -13.98 11.81 11.67
N THR A 92 -13.89 10.51 11.43
CA THR A 92 -12.79 9.68 11.94
C THR A 92 -11.55 9.92 11.07
N PRO A 93 -10.45 10.46 11.64
CA PRO A 93 -9.23 10.69 10.87
C PRO A 93 -8.66 9.35 10.38
N GLU A 94 -8.15 9.31 9.15
CA GLU A 94 -7.44 8.16 8.61
C GLU A 94 -6.16 7.88 9.41
N ARG A 95 -5.82 6.60 9.58
CA ARG A 95 -4.54 6.22 10.14
C ARG A 95 -3.56 5.96 9.02
N CYS A 96 -2.60 6.86 8.89
CA CYS A 96 -1.56 6.78 7.88
C CYS A 96 -0.35 6.07 8.46
N GLU A 97 0.38 5.36 7.62
CA GLU A 97 1.62 4.71 8.01
C GLU A 97 2.65 4.79 6.89
N LEU A 98 3.85 5.25 7.24
CA LEU A 98 5.03 5.17 6.39
C LEU A 98 5.89 4.01 6.88
N ARG A 99 6.12 3.02 6.00
CA ARG A 99 6.98 1.87 6.29
C ARG A 99 8.22 1.90 5.43
N ALA A 100 9.34 1.49 6.00
CA ALA A 100 10.52 1.17 5.21
C ALA A 100 10.75 -0.35 5.17
N LEU A 101 10.79 -0.90 3.97
CA LEU A 101 10.95 -2.32 3.69
C LEU A 101 12.33 -2.62 3.13
N GLY A 102 13.00 -3.62 3.70
CA GLY A 102 14.25 -4.14 3.15
C GLY A 102 14.05 -4.91 1.84
N ARG A 103 15.16 -5.32 1.24
CA ARG A 103 15.16 -6.17 0.03
C ARG A 103 14.46 -7.51 0.20
N ASP A 104 14.55 -8.04 1.40
CA ASP A 104 13.90 -9.26 1.88
C ASP A 104 12.40 -9.08 2.21
N GLY A 105 11.82 -7.93 1.91
CA GLY A 105 10.43 -7.59 2.21
C GLY A 105 10.15 -7.33 3.69
N GLN A 106 11.17 -7.40 4.57
CA GLN A 106 10.98 -7.20 6.00
C GLN A 106 10.89 -5.72 6.35
N VAL A 107 9.96 -5.36 7.24
CA VAL A 107 9.85 -4.01 7.81
C VAL A 107 11.11 -3.70 8.63
N ARG A 108 11.77 -2.59 8.32
CA ARG A 108 12.95 -2.08 9.03
C ARG A 108 12.57 -1.05 10.06
N TRP A 109 11.60 -0.20 9.74
CA TRP A 109 10.95 0.72 10.66
C TRP A 109 9.57 1.07 10.08
N SER A 110 8.68 1.54 10.95
CA SER A 110 7.44 2.18 10.54
C SER A 110 7.07 3.31 11.48
N GLN A 111 6.34 4.28 10.94
CA GLN A 111 5.80 5.41 11.68
C GLN A 111 4.34 5.58 11.28
N SER A 112 3.44 5.65 12.28
CA SER A 112 2.01 5.89 12.06
C SER A 112 1.58 7.23 12.64
N TRP A 113 0.59 7.85 12.01
CA TRP A 113 -0.07 9.06 12.50
C TRP A 113 -1.54 9.07 12.08
N SER A 114 -2.30 10.05 12.58
CA SER A 114 -3.71 10.23 12.26
C SER A 114 -3.96 11.61 11.71
N GLU A 115 -4.56 11.69 10.53
CA GLU A 115 -4.87 12.94 9.82
C GLU A 115 -6.24 12.82 9.14
N PRO A 116 -6.91 13.94 8.78
CA PRO A 116 -8.18 13.89 8.07
C PRO A 116 -8.13 13.12 6.74
N SER A 117 -6.95 13.05 6.11
CA SER A 117 -6.67 12.28 4.90
C SER A 117 -5.18 12.04 4.79
N CYS A 118 -4.75 10.84 4.37
CA CYS A 118 -3.33 10.59 4.17
C CYS A 118 -2.72 11.41 3.03
N PRO A 119 -1.41 11.73 3.10
CA PRO A 119 -0.68 12.30 1.96
C PRO A 119 -0.77 11.41 0.73
N VAL A 120 -0.65 12.00 -0.45
CA VAL A 120 -0.75 11.27 -1.72
C VAL A 120 0.58 10.66 -2.17
N ASP A 121 1.70 11.01 -1.52
CA ASP A 121 3.03 10.55 -1.89
C ASP A 121 3.99 10.43 -0.70
N VAL A 122 5.05 9.64 -0.90
CA VAL A 122 6.03 9.32 0.14
C VAL A 122 6.88 10.52 0.56
N ALA A 123 7.18 11.46 -0.34
CA ALA A 123 7.99 12.61 0.01
C ALA A 123 7.23 13.56 0.95
N THR A 124 5.96 13.83 0.64
CA THR A 124 5.08 14.61 1.53
C THR A 124 4.88 13.91 2.87
N ALA A 125 4.67 12.59 2.87
CA ALA A 125 4.54 11.82 4.10
C ALA A 125 5.80 11.88 4.98
N ALA A 126 6.99 11.90 4.39
CA ALA A 126 8.24 12.00 5.13
C ALA A 126 8.44 13.35 5.84
N GLU A 127 7.76 14.41 5.40
CA GLU A 127 7.79 15.72 6.07
C GLU A 127 6.84 15.78 7.29
N ALA A 128 5.85 14.88 7.35
CA ALA A 128 4.85 14.82 8.43
C ALA A 128 5.33 14.03 9.67
N VAL A 129 6.47 13.34 9.59
CA VAL A 129 7.02 12.44 10.63
C VAL A 129 8.31 12.92 11.26
#